data_AF-A0A2R6L6E1-F1
#
_entry.id   AF-A0A2R6L6E1-F1
#
_cell.length_a   1.000
_cell.length_b   1.000
_cell.length_c   1.000
_cell.angle_alpha   90.00
_cell.angle_beta   90.00
_cell.angle_gamma   90.00
#
_symmetry.space_group_name_H-M   'P 1'
#
loop_
_entity.id
_entity.type
_entity.pdbx_description
1 polymer ?
#
loop_
_entity_poly.entity_id
_entity_poly.type
_entity_poly.pdbx_seq_one_letter_code
_entity_poly.pdbx_strand_id
1 'polypeptide(L)' 'MTVEADFSRWENALSEASDVQFTVYDDLNHLFQRGEGASTGSEYYERDAVLDRRVVEDVAAFVDRHA' A
#
# COMPACT_ATOMS: atom_id res chain seq x y z
N MET A 1 1.36 -13.30 10.66
CA MET A 1 0.46 -12.33 10.02
C MET A 1 0.73 -12.42 8.53
N THR A 2 -0.30 -12.43 7.69
CA THR A 2 -0.14 -12.47 6.22
C THR A 2 -0.88 -11.28 5.63
N VAL A 3 -0.49 -10.85 4.43
CA VAL A 3 -1.14 -9.74 3.74
C VAL A 3 -2.63 -10.01 3.60
N GLU A 4 -3.01 -11.22 3.19
CA GLU A 4 -4.41 -11.61 2.98
C GLU A 4 -5.21 -11.55 4.29
N ALA A 5 -4.64 -12.07 5.38
CA ALA A 5 -5.33 -12.13 6.67
C ALA A 5 -5.58 -10.72 7.25
N ASP A 6 -4.64 -9.80 7.10
CA ASP A 6 -4.80 -8.43 7.59
C ASP A 6 -5.61 -7.57 6.63
N PHE A 7 -5.47 -7.77 5.32
CA PHE A 7 -6.26 -7.06 4.31
C PHE A 7 -7.75 -7.34 4.45
N SER A 8 -8.14 -8.61 4.60
CA SER A 8 -9.55 -8.97 4.82
C SER A 8 -10.11 -8.42 6.13
N ARG A 9 -9.29 -8.16 7.16
CA ARG A 9 -9.77 -7.49 8.37
C ARG A 9 -10.15 -6.04 8.09
N TRP A 10 -9.37 -5.34 7.28
CA TRP A 10 -9.69 -3.97 6.86
C TRP A 10 -10.95 -3.92 5.97
N GLU A 11 -11.07 -4.84 5.00
CA GLU A 11 -12.28 -4.95 4.16
C GLU A 11 -13.54 -5.15 5.01
N ASN A 12 -13.48 -6.05 6.00
CA ASN A 12 -14.61 -6.30 6.90
C ASN A 12 -14.93 -5.08 7.77
N ALA A 13 -13.90 -4.43 8.35
CA ALA A 13 -14.07 -3.32 9.27
C ALA A 13 -14.67 -2.06 8.60
N LEU A 14 -14.43 -1.87 7.30
CA LEU A 14 -14.92 -0.72 6.54
C LEU A 14 -16.00 -1.10 5.53
N SER A 15 -16.61 -2.28 5.67
CA SER A 15 -17.57 -2.82 4.70
C SER A 15 -18.83 -1.97 4.48
N GLU A 16 -19.18 -1.12 5.44
CA GLU A 16 -20.34 -0.21 5.36
C GLU A 16 -19.97 1.19 4.83
N ALA A 17 -18.69 1.50 4.64
CA ALA A 17 -18.23 2.79 4.15
C ALA A 17 -18.23 2.81 2.61
N SER A 18 -18.85 3.82 2.01
CA SER A 18 -18.95 3.97 0.55
C SER A 18 -17.82 4.80 -0.07
N ASP A 19 -16.98 5.41 0.75
CA ASP A 19 -15.89 6.32 0.40
C ASP A 19 -14.51 5.71 0.72
N VAL A 20 -14.38 4.40 0.54
CA VAL A 20 -13.15 3.64 0.80
C VAL A 20 -12.69 2.92 -0.46
N GLN A 21 -11.37 2.90 -0.68
CA GLN A 21 -10.73 2.12 -1.73
C GLN A 21 -9.67 1.19 -1.12
N PHE A 22 -9.64 -0.05 -1.61
CA PHE A 22 -8.68 -1.07 -1.21
C PHE A 22 -7.75 -1.41 -2.37
N THR A 23 -6.45 -1.48 -2.11
CA THR A 23 -5.44 -1.81 -3.14
C THR A 23 -4.27 -2.52 -2.47
N VAL A 24 -3.85 -3.65 -3.05
CA VAL A 24 -2.63 -4.37 -2.69
C VAL A 24 -1.63 -4.21 -3.82
N TYR A 25 -0.40 -3.81 -3.47
CA TYR A 25 0.73 -3.80 -4.40
C TYR A 25 1.62 -4.98 -4.05
N ASP A 26 1.52 -6.05 -4.81
CA ASP A 26 2.21 -7.33 -4.58
C ASP A 26 3.72 -7.26 -4.80
N ASP A 27 4.17 -6.28 -5.60
CA ASP A 27 5.57 -6.07 -5.95
C ASP A 27 6.25 -4.94 -5.14
N LEU A 28 5.57 -4.43 -4.11
CA LEU A 28 6.08 -3.38 -3.23
C LEU A 28 6.32 -3.89 -1.82
N ASN A 29 7.42 -3.43 -1.23
CA ASN A 29 7.73 -3.66 0.16
C ASN A 29 6.87 -2.76 1.09
N HIS A 30 7.04 -2.92 2.40
CA HIS A 30 6.34 -2.15 3.43
C HIS A 30 6.59 -0.63 3.43
N LEU A 31 7.54 -0.14 2.63
CA LEU A 31 7.81 1.28 2.40
C LEU A 31 7.22 1.78 1.08
N PHE A 32 6.43 0.94 0.41
CA PHE A 32 5.94 1.15 -0.95
C PHE A 32 7.06 1.35 -2.00
N GLN A 33 8.25 0.80 -1.75
CA GLN A 33 9.34 0.74 -2.73
C GLN A 33 9.29 -0.61 -3.45
N ARG A 34 9.81 -0.70 -4.67
CA ARG A 34 9.97 -1.99 -5.37
C ARG A 34 10.87 -2.90 -4.55
N GLY A 35 10.41 -4.12 -4.28
CA GLY A 35 11.21 -5.10 -3.54
C GLY A 35 10.40 -6.32 -3.16
N GLU A 36 11.03 -7.49 -3.26
CA GLU A 36 10.46 -8.78 -2.88
C GLU A 36 11.25 -9.40 -1.73
N GLY A 37 10.60 -10.26 -0.95
CA GLY A 37 11.24 -11.00 0.14
C GLY A 37 10.96 -10.43 1.53
N ALA A 38 11.66 -10.96 2.53
CA ALA A 38 11.44 -10.59 3.92
C ALA A 38 11.97 -9.18 4.22
N SER A 39 11.25 -8.44 5.07
CA SER A 39 11.73 -7.15 5.59
C SER A 39 12.99 -7.38 6.45
N THR A 40 14.09 -6.75 6.06
CA THR A 40 15.40 -6.89 6.73
C THR A 40 15.84 -5.62 7.45
N GLY A 41 15.15 -4.50 7.23
CA GLY A 41 15.52 -3.17 7.71
C GLY A 41 16.58 -2.49 6.84
N SER A 42 17.27 -3.23 5.95
CA SER A 42 18.22 -2.65 5.00
C SER A 42 17.54 -1.70 4.02
N GLU A 43 16.24 -1.92 3.74
CA GLU A 43 15.46 -1.13 2.78
C GLU A 43 15.39 0.36 3.15
N TYR A 44 15.51 0.69 4.46
CA TYR A 44 15.52 2.08 4.94
C TYR A 44 16.81 2.84 4.60
N TYR A 45 17.88 2.13 4.26
CA TYR A 45 19.20 2.71 3.99
C TYR A 45 19.56 2.72 2.50
N GLU A 46 18.69 2.15 1.65
CA GLU A 46 18.84 2.17 0.21
C GLU A 46 18.57 3.58 -0.34
N ARG A 47 19.65 4.32 -0.60
CA ARG A 47 19.57 5.76 -0.94
C ARG A 47 18.79 6.06 -2.20
N ASP A 48 18.80 5.13 -3.14
CA ASP A 48 18.13 5.28 -4.44
C ASP A 48 16.73 4.65 -4.45
N ALA A 49 16.30 4.02 -3.34
CA ALA A 49 14.99 3.42 -3.23
C ALA A 49 13.92 4.50 -2.99
N VAL A 50 13.18 4.83 -4.05
CA VAL A 50 12.08 5.78 -4.02
C VAL A 50 10.75 5.02 -3.92
N LEU A 51 9.79 5.60 -3.21
CA LEU A 51 8.40 5.13 -3.20
C LEU A 51 7.85 5.07 -4.64
N ASP A 52 7.13 4.00 -4.95
CA ASP A 52 6.58 3.76 -6.28
C ASP A 52 5.51 4.81 -6.61
N ARG A 53 5.66 5.42 -7.78
CA ARG A 53 4.78 6.48 -8.27
C ARG A 53 3.31 6.06 -8.33
N ARG A 54 3.00 4.78 -8.56
CA ARG A 54 1.62 4.26 -8.58
C ARG A 54 0.87 4.63 -7.29
N VAL A 55 1.54 4.52 -6.13
CA VAL A 55 0.93 4.85 -4.84
C VAL A 55 0.54 6.33 -4.74
N VAL A 56 1.41 7.22 -5.25
CA VAL A 56 1.13 8.67 -5.26
C VAL A 56 -0.04 8.98 -6.20
N GLU A 57 -0.02 8.42 -7.39
CA GLU A 57 -1.06 8.64 -8.41
C GLU A 57 -2.42 8.10 -7.94
N ASP A 58 -2.47 6.93 -7.31
CA ASP A 58 -3.70 6.34 -6.80
C ASP A 58 -4.30 7.14 -5.63
N VAL A 59 -3.46 7.63 -4.71
CA VAL A 59 -3.90 8.50 -3.60
C VAL A 59 -4.39 9.84 -4.12
N ALA A 60 -3.66 10.48 -5.04
CA ALA A 60 -4.08 11.74 -5.65
C ALA A 60 -5.42 11.58 -6.37
N ALA A 61 -5.56 10.53 -7.18
CA ALA A 61 -6.80 10.25 -7.88
C ALA A 61 -7.97 9.91 -6.94
N PHE A 62 -7.70 9.26 -5.80
CA PHE A 62 -8.71 9.06 -4.76
C PHE A 62 -9.17 10.40 -4.18
N VAL A 63 -8.25 11.26 -3.75
CA VAL A 63 -8.60 12.59 -3.21
C VAL A 63 -9.40 13.40 -4.24
N ASP A 64 -8.98 13.44 -5.50
CA ASP A 64 -9.68 14.20 -6.56
C ASP A 64 -11.11 13.70 -6.82
N ARG A 65 -11.37 12.39 -6.66
CA ARG A 65 -12.72 11.83 -6.80
C ARG A 65 -13.65 12.15 -5.62
N HIS A 66 -13.08 12.47 -4.47
CA HIS A 66 -13.79 12.66 -3.20
C HIS A 66 -13.66 14.08 -2.62
N ALA A 67 -13.08 15.02 -3.37
CA ALA A 67 -13.02 16.45 -3.07
C ALA A 67 -14.32 17.16 -3.44
#